data_AF-A0A7Z2PMC0-F1
#
_entry.id   AF-A0A7Z2PMC0-F1
#
_cell.length_a   1.000
_cell.length_b   1.000
_cell.length_c   1.000
_cell.angle_alpha   90.00
_cell.angle_beta   90.00
_cell.angle_gamma   90.00
#
_symmetry.space_group_name_H-M   'P 1'
#
loop_
_entity.id
_entity.type
_entity.pdbx_description
1 polymer ?
#
loop_
_entity_poly.entity_id
_entity_poly.type
_entity_poly.pdbx_seq_one_letter_code
_entity_poly.pdbx_strand_id
1 'polypeptide(L)'
;MSGQFEIATHQDLFRHVTADNAALYRSVLDVCAAAERQLLLYVRPSEILTQAKWPGEPPTASELDAVLDKLTAWGNLDCQADNSRVTSLSGFYRRRMLYRLSKGGVSVEMALSAFAKEMQRRGELQTVALEDIGKSLLTLIHLGRSNDPDVAKMYETLNGLMTVFNNMAETARAFMAGVLRGVDLQDGDVDAVLNYKQRLIEYIRQFVGDLVSRSGVISEDINALQLRIDAMLQSVARRQARNAPPGEEQAAYEAELKMWDERWQGLRMWFVGGSNGERSQSEQLRSRARAAIPQLLTAIIAINERRSGRSDRSADFKSLAHWFLDCDGDEDAHRLARAAFALNPARHYAENTAAADVTGVIPWHKAPSIVVPLRLRETTFPSGRR
;
A
#
# COMPACT_ATOMS: atom_id res chain seq x y z
N MET A 1 -40.06 -4.22 -25.72
CA MET A 1 -39.47 -4.58 -24.41
C MET A 1 -37.96 -4.55 -24.58
N SER A 2 -37.37 -3.37 -24.36
CA SER A 2 -35.94 -3.14 -24.50
C SER A 2 -35.35 -3.00 -23.11
N GLY A 3 -34.61 -4.02 -22.67
CA GLY A 3 -33.84 -3.97 -21.43
C GLY A 3 -32.63 -3.07 -21.64
N GLN A 4 -32.56 -1.97 -20.88
CA GLN A 4 -31.38 -1.14 -20.77
C GLN A 4 -30.28 -1.97 -20.08
N PHE A 5 -29.27 -2.41 -20.83
CA PHE A 5 -27.98 -2.77 -20.25
C PHE A 5 -27.33 -1.46 -19.80
N GLU A 6 -27.38 -1.16 -18.50
CA GLU A 6 -26.52 -0.13 -17.92
C GLU A 6 -25.07 -0.46 -18.29
N ILE A 7 -24.44 0.45 -19.04
CA ILE A 7 -23.02 0.35 -19.35
C ILE A 7 -22.28 0.58 -18.03
N ALA A 8 -21.76 -0.49 -17.43
CA ALA A 8 -20.89 -0.40 -16.26
C ALA A 8 -19.79 0.65 -16.54
N THR A 9 -19.67 1.63 -15.66
CA THR A 9 -18.64 2.66 -15.81
C THR A 9 -17.26 2.05 -15.57
N HIS A 10 -16.19 2.61 -16.13
CA HIS A 10 -14.82 2.09 -15.93
C HIS A 10 -14.43 1.96 -14.44
N GLN A 11 -15.05 2.75 -13.56
CA GLN A 11 -14.87 2.65 -12.10
C GLN A 11 -15.49 1.38 -11.51
N ASP A 12 -16.60 0.89 -12.07
CA ASP A 12 -17.32 -0.28 -11.56
C ASP A 12 -16.51 -1.57 -11.70
N LEU A 13 -15.67 -1.65 -12.74
CA LEU A 13 -14.77 -2.78 -12.96
C LEU A 13 -13.78 -2.98 -11.80
N PHE A 14 -13.37 -1.91 -11.10
CA PHE A 14 -12.43 -2.01 -9.98
C PHE A 14 -13.10 -2.22 -8.62
N ARG A 15 -14.45 -2.23 -8.53
CA ARG A 15 -15.18 -2.39 -7.26
C ARG A 15 -14.86 -3.69 -6.54
N HIS A 16 -14.56 -4.75 -7.28
CA HIS A 16 -14.19 -6.04 -6.69
C HIS A 16 -12.86 -5.99 -5.92
N VAL A 17 -11.99 -5.05 -6.27
CA VAL A 17 -10.73 -4.83 -5.55
C VAL A 17 -11.05 -4.19 -4.22
N THR A 18 -12.00 -3.25 -4.20
CA THR A 18 -12.37 -2.39 -3.08
C THR A 18 -13.34 -3.01 -2.06
N ALA A 19 -14.31 -3.83 -2.51
CA ALA A 19 -15.43 -4.36 -1.74
C ALA A 19 -15.10 -5.07 -0.39
N ASP A 20 -15.99 -5.03 0.60
CA ASP A 20 -15.88 -5.76 1.90
C ASP A 20 -15.51 -7.26 1.74
N ASN A 21 -16.03 -7.91 0.70
CA ASN A 21 -15.71 -9.30 0.37
C ASN A 21 -14.62 -9.42 -0.72
N ALA A 22 -13.70 -8.46 -0.82
CA ALA A 22 -12.67 -8.39 -1.87
C ALA A 22 -11.90 -9.70 -2.03
N ALA A 23 -11.47 -10.31 -0.93
CA ALA A 23 -10.75 -11.59 -0.98
C ALA A 23 -11.58 -12.70 -1.66
N LEU A 24 -12.89 -12.74 -1.39
CA LEU A 24 -13.81 -13.70 -1.99
C LEU A 24 -14.00 -13.42 -3.50
N TYR A 25 -14.20 -12.16 -3.87
CA TYR A 25 -14.29 -11.74 -5.28
C TYR A 25 -13.01 -12.04 -6.05
N ARG A 26 -11.85 -11.78 -5.45
CA ARG A 26 -10.53 -12.07 -6.02
C ARG A 26 -10.33 -13.57 -6.23
N SER A 27 -10.70 -14.41 -5.26
CA SER A 27 -10.60 -15.87 -5.41
C SER A 27 -11.43 -16.39 -6.60
N VAL A 28 -12.61 -15.81 -6.85
CA VAL A 28 -13.43 -16.15 -8.03
C VAL A 28 -12.79 -15.68 -9.32
N LEU A 29 -12.37 -14.40 -9.38
CA LEU A 29 -11.75 -13.82 -10.57
C LEU A 29 -10.41 -14.49 -10.92
N ASP A 30 -9.64 -14.93 -9.92
CA ASP A 30 -8.38 -15.65 -10.12
C ASP A 30 -8.61 -16.99 -10.83
N VAL A 31 -9.70 -17.71 -10.50
CA VAL A 31 -10.09 -18.94 -11.20
C VAL A 31 -10.52 -18.63 -12.62
N CYS A 32 -11.36 -17.61 -12.84
CA CYS A 32 -11.80 -17.22 -14.17
C CYS A 32 -10.61 -16.74 -15.03
N ALA A 33 -9.66 -16.01 -14.45
CA ALA A 33 -8.43 -15.58 -15.12
C ALA A 33 -7.50 -16.76 -15.43
N ALA A 34 -7.43 -17.76 -14.55
CA ALA A 34 -6.70 -18.99 -14.82
C ALA A 34 -7.33 -19.80 -15.95
N ALA A 35 -8.66 -19.91 -15.96
CA ALA A 35 -9.41 -20.58 -17.01
C ALA A 35 -9.23 -19.89 -18.37
N GLU A 36 -9.27 -18.55 -18.40
CA GLU A 36 -9.01 -17.78 -19.63
C GLU A 36 -7.57 -17.99 -20.13
N ARG A 37 -6.57 -18.00 -19.24
CA ARG A 37 -5.17 -18.32 -19.59
C ARG A 37 -5.01 -19.74 -20.16
N GLN A 38 -5.89 -20.66 -19.78
CA GLN A 38 -5.96 -22.03 -20.30
C GLN A 38 -6.86 -22.14 -21.55
N LEU A 39 -7.37 -21.01 -22.07
CA LEU A 39 -8.27 -20.94 -23.22
C LEU A 39 -9.61 -21.67 -23.00
N LEU A 40 -10.03 -21.84 -21.75
CA LEU A 40 -11.36 -22.35 -21.42
C LEU A 40 -12.40 -21.27 -21.71
N LEU A 41 -13.47 -21.65 -22.41
CA LEU A 41 -14.51 -20.71 -22.84
C LEU A 41 -15.36 -20.20 -21.68
N TYR A 42 -15.68 -21.08 -20.72
CA TYR A 42 -16.50 -20.78 -19.55
C TYR A 42 -16.13 -21.69 -18.37
N VAL A 43 -16.46 -21.25 -17.17
CA VAL A 43 -16.29 -21.97 -15.90
C VAL A 43 -17.63 -22.12 -15.21
N ARG A 44 -17.89 -23.30 -14.63
CA ARG A 44 -19.09 -23.58 -13.82
C ARG A 44 -18.91 -23.12 -12.37
N PRO A 45 -19.97 -22.70 -11.66
CA PRO A 45 -19.89 -22.38 -10.24
C PRO A 45 -19.28 -23.50 -9.39
N SER A 46 -19.58 -24.78 -9.69
CA SER A 46 -18.98 -25.93 -9.00
C SER A 46 -17.46 -26.03 -9.18
N GLU A 47 -16.96 -25.65 -10.35
CA GLU A 47 -15.53 -25.63 -10.65
C GLU A 47 -14.85 -24.47 -9.92
N ILE A 48 -15.48 -23.29 -9.90
CA ILE A 48 -15.01 -22.14 -9.10
C ILE A 48 -14.93 -22.53 -7.62
N LEU A 49 -15.97 -23.16 -7.08
CA LEU A 49 -16.00 -23.61 -5.68
C LEU A 49 -14.83 -24.54 -5.33
N THR A 50 -14.47 -25.43 -6.27
CA THR A 50 -13.43 -26.46 -6.07
C THR A 50 -12.02 -25.92 -6.30
N GLN A 51 -11.83 -25.02 -7.28
CA GLN A 51 -10.51 -24.57 -7.73
C GLN A 51 -10.02 -23.30 -7.03
N ALA A 52 -10.93 -22.49 -6.51
CA ALA A 52 -10.59 -21.24 -5.85
C ALA A 52 -9.84 -21.50 -4.54
N LYS A 53 -8.83 -20.67 -4.28
CA LYS A 53 -8.16 -20.61 -2.99
C LYS A 53 -8.92 -19.63 -2.11
N TRP A 54 -9.76 -20.17 -1.23
CA TRP A 54 -10.58 -19.37 -0.34
C TRP A 54 -9.75 -18.83 0.84
N PRO A 55 -10.01 -17.59 1.30
CA PRO A 55 -9.33 -17.00 2.46
C PRO A 55 -9.71 -17.67 3.80
N GLY A 56 -10.76 -18.51 3.80
CA GLY A 56 -11.27 -19.25 4.95
C GLY A 56 -12.08 -20.46 4.48
N GLU A 57 -13.18 -20.79 5.19
CA GLU A 57 -14.09 -21.82 4.70
C GLU A 57 -14.67 -21.46 3.33
N PRO A 58 -14.81 -22.43 2.40
CA PRO A 58 -15.46 -22.18 1.11
C PRO A 58 -16.88 -21.63 1.28
N PRO A 59 -17.30 -20.66 0.45
CA PRO A 59 -18.65 -20.11 0.53
C PRO A 59 -19.69 -21.20 0.25
N THR A 60 -20.86 -21.06 0.85
CA THR A 60 -22.03 -21.85 0.46
C THR A 60 -22.42 -21.56 -0.99
N ALA A 61 -23.17 -22.47 -1.62
CA ALA A 61 -23.61 -22.28 -3.00
C ALA A 61 -24.40 -20.97 -3.20
N SER A 62 -25.23 -20.58 -2.22
CA SER A 62 -26.01 -19.34 -2.28
C SER A 62 -25.13 -18.08 -2.17
N GLU A 63 -24.08 -18.13 -1.37
CA GLU A 63 -23.12 -17.02 -1.23
C GLU A 63 -22.29 -16.87 -2.50
N LEU A 64 -21.86 -18.00 -3.09
CA LEU A 64 -21.15 -17.99 -4.37
C LEU A 64 -22.02 -17.40 -5.49
N ASP A 65 -23.31 -17.76 -5.56
CA ASP A 65 -24.23 -17.18 -6.53
C ASP A 65 -24.35 -15.65 -6.36
N ALA A 66 -24.44 -15.16 -5.12
CA ALA A 66 -24.48 -13.72 -4.84
C ALA A 66 -23.18 -12.98 -5.21
N VAL A 67 -22.03 -13.66 -5.06
CA VAL A 67 -20.72 -13.15 -5.49
C VAL A 67 -20.64 -13.02 -7.01
N LEU A 68 -21.08 -14.07 -7.71
CA LEU A 68 -21.09 -14.13 -9.17
C LEU A 68 -22.02 -13.08 -9.77
N ASP A 69 -23.22 -12.91 -9.20
CA ASP A 69 -24.19 -11.89 -9.62
C ASP A 69 -23.60 -10.48 -9.48
N LYS A 70 -22.90 -10.19 -8.38
CA LYS A 70 -22.22 -8.89 -8.18
C LYS A 70 -21.07 -8.67 -9.17
N LEU A 71 -20.22 -9.67 -9.40
CA LEU A 71 -19.13 -9.58 -10.37
C LEU A 71 -19.63 -9.38 -11.79
N THR A 72 -20.77 -9.99 -12.15
CA THR A 72 -21.45 -9.73 -13.42
C THR A 72 -22.02 -8.32 -13.48
N ALA A 73 -22.70 -7.87 -12.42
CA ALA A 73 -23.26 -6.50 -12.37
C ALA A 73 -22.18 -5.42 -12.47
N TRP A 74 -21.00 -5.63 -11.89
CA TRP A 74 -19.86 -4.73 -12.00
C TRP A 74 -19.12 -4.84 -13.34
N GLY A 75 -19.58 -5.71 -14.24
CA GLY A 75 -18.99 -5.89 -15.57
C GLY A 75 -17.68 -6.67 -15.57
N ASN A 76 -17.33 -7.39 -14.50
CA ASN A 76 -16.13 -8.22 -14.45
C ASN A 76 -16.33 -9.59 -15.12
N LEU A 77 -17.54 -10.15 -15.00
CA LEU A 77 -17.90 -11.46 -15.55
C LEU A 77 -19.05 -11.35 -16.57
N ASP A 78 -18.94 -12.08 -17.68
CA ASP A 78 -20.09 -12.40 -18.52
C ASP A 78 -20.75 -13.69 -17.98
N CYS A 79 -22.07 -13.73 -17.91
CA CYS A 79 -22.84 -14.93 -17.57
C CYS A 79 -23.69 -15.40 -18.75
N GLN A 80 -23.81 -16.72 -18.93
CA GLN A 80 -24.75 -17.31 -19.91
C GLN A 80 -25.40 -18.58 -19.36
N ALA A 81 -26.60 -18.90 -19.85
CA ALA A 81 -27.28 -20.14 -19.50
C ALA A 81 -26.62 -21.36 -20.16
N ASP A 82 -26.42 -22.44 -19.39
CA ASP A 82 -25.99 -23.74 -19.89
C ASP A 82 -27.19 -24.51 -20.47
N ASN A 83 -27.29 -24.52 -21.80
CA ASN A 83 -28.37 -25.20 -22.52
C ASN A 83 -28.01 -26.66 -22.90
N SER A 84 -26.99 -27.27 -22.28
CA SER A 84 -26.66 -28.67 -22.54
C SER A 84 -27.75 -29.64 -22.01
N ARG A 85 -28.24 -30.53 -22.89
CA ARG A 85 -29.32 -31.51 -22.64
C ARG A 85 -29.04 -32.42 -21.44
N VAL A 86 -30.07 -32.72 -20.64
CA VAL A 86 -30.00 -33.32 -19.30
C VAL A 86 -30.31 -34.83 -19.29
N THR A 87 -29.58 -35.61 -18.48
CA THR A 87 -29.83 -37.05 -18.23
C THR A 87 -30.21 -37.42 -16.79
N SER A 88 -30.48 -36.49 -15.86
CA SER A 88 -31.03 -36.87 -14.54
C SER A 88 -31.91 -35.81 -13.84
N LEU A 89 -32.89 -36.32 -13.07
CA LEU A 89 -33.96 -35.56 -12.40
C LEU A 89 -33.47 -34.72 -11.20
N SER A 90 -32.30 -35.03 -10.61
CA SER A 90 -31.77 -34.35 -9.42
C SER A 90 -31.13 -32.98 -9.70
N GLY A 91 -30.92 -32.63 -10.97
CA GLY A 91 -30.29 -31.37 -11.40
C GLY A 91 -31.26 -30.31 -11.96
N PHE A 92 -32.55 -30.42 -11.70
CA PHE A 92 -33.61 -29.66 -12.42
C PHE A 92 -33.84 -28.22 -11.91
N TYR A 93 -33.41 -27.86 -10.70
CA TYR A 93 -33.75 -26.57 -10.07
C TYR A 93 -32.58 -25.58 -9.83
N ARG A 94 -31.36 -25.86 -10.31
CA ARG A 94 -30.25 -24.90 -10.20
C ARG A 94 -30.18 -24.00 -11.42
N ARG A 95 -30.02 -22.67 -11.21
CA ARG A 95 -29.65 -21.72 -12.26
C ARG A 95 -28.33 -22.19 -12.88
N ARG A 96 -28.39 -22.93 -13.99
CA ARG A 96 -27.19 -23.43 -14.67
C ARG A 96 -26.57 -22.28 -15.46
N MET A 97 -25.79 -21.45 -14.76
CA MET A 97 -25.06 -20.35 -15.36
C MET A 97 -23.59 -20.74 -15.56
N LEU A 98 -23.03 -20.29 -16.67
CA LEU A 98 -21.63 -20.40 -17.04
C LEU A 98 -21.02 -19.01 -17.01
N TYR A 99 -19.82 -18.89 -16.45
CA TYR A 99 -19.16 -17.60 -16.23
C TYR A 99 -17.82 -17.54 -16.93
N ARG A 100 -17.46 -16.35 -17.42
CA ARG A 100 -16.13 -16.05 -17.94
C ARG A 100 -15.78 -14.60 -17.63
N LEU A 101 -14.50 -14.22 -17.72
CA LEU A 101 -14.13 -12.81 -17.68
C LEU A 101 -14.77 -12.07 -18.88
N SER A 102 -15.38 -10.92 -18.59
CA SER A 102 -15.76 -9.97 -19.63
C SER A 102 -14.49 -9.28 -20.16
N LYS A 103 -14.56 -8.61 -21.32
CA LYS A 103 -13.44 -7.78 -21.83
C LYS A 103 -12.92 -6.76 -20.80
N GLY A 104 -13.81 -6.20 -19.97
CA GLY A 104 -13.46 -5.31 -18.88
C GLY A 104 -12.71 -6.03 -17.77
N GLY A 105 -13.19 -7.20 -17.36
CA GLY A 105 -12.52 -8.07 -16.39
C GLY A 105 -11.10 -8.47 -16.84
N VAL A 106 -10.93 -8.89 -18.09
CA VAL A 106 -9.61 -9.21 -18.66
C VAL A 106 -8.65 -8.02 -18.55
N SER A 107 -9.11 -6.84 -18.93
CA SER A 107 -8.31 -5.61 -18.93
C SER A 107 -7.86 -5.23 -17.52
N VAL A 108 -8.76 -5.37 -16.54
CA VAL A 108 -8.42 -5.11 -15.13
C VAL A 108 -7.44 -6.14 -14.58
N GLU A 109 -7.63 -7.43 -14.86
CA GLU A 109 -6.66 -8.47 -14.45
C GLU A 109 -5.28 -8.25 -15.04
N MET A 110 -5.20 -7.88 -16.33
CA MET A 110 -3.93 -7.53 -16.97
C MET A 110 -3.27 -6.32 -16.32
N ALA A 111 -4.04 -5.27 -16.00
CA ALA A 111 -3.53 -4.07 -15.35
C ALA A 111 -3.02 -4.34 -13.92
N LEU A 112 -3.78 -5.11 -13.12
CA LEU A 112 -3.37 -5.49 -11.77
C LEU A 112 -2.13 -6.39 -11.77
N SER A 113 -2.04 -7.33 -12.73
CA SER A 113 -0.85 -8.18 -12.91
C SER A 113 0.38 -7.38 -13.32
N ALA A 114 0.23 -6.44 -14.27
CA ALA A 114 1.31 -5.56 -14.70
C ALA A 114 1.80 -4.65 -13.55
N PHE A 115 0.87 -4.09 -12.78
CA PHE A 115 1.18 -3.26 -11.62
C PHE A 115 1.94 -4.04 -10.54
N ALA A 116 1.49 -5.25 -10.20
CA ALA A 116 2.16 -6.10 -9.22
C ALA A 116 3.59 -6.47 -9.66
N LYS A 117 3.78 -6.80 -10.94
CA LYS A 117 5.10 -7.10 -11.52
C LYS A 117 6.04 -5.89 -11.48
N GLU A 118 5.55 -4.69 -11.77
CA GLU A 118 6.35 -3.47 -11.71
C GLU A 118 6.79 -3.16 -10.26
N MET A 119 5.91 -3.40 -9.29
CA MET A 119 6.23 -3.20 -7.87
C MET A 119 7.28 -4.21 -7.37
N GLN A 120 7.14 -5.48 -7.77
CA GLN A 120 8.09 -6.54 -7.44
C GLN A 120 9.46 -6.30 -8.09
N ARG A 121 9.47 -5.90 -9.38
CA ARG A 121 10.69 -5.55 -10.12
C ARG A 121 11.46 -4.40 -9.48
N ARG A 122 10.77 -3.39 -8.94
CA ARG A 122 11.42 -2.27 -8.23
C ARG A 122 12.09 -2.70 -6.92
N GLY A 123 11.50 -3.62 -6.17
CA GLY A 123 12.12 -4.20 -4.97
C GLY A 123 13.37 -5.02 -5.29
N GLU A 124 13.28 -5.90 -6.28
CA GLU A 124 14.40 -6.73 -6.73
C GLU A 124 15.57 -5.89 -7.27
N LEU A 125 15.29 -4.82 -8.01
CA LEU A 125 16.30 -3.91 -8.54
C LEU A 125 17.07 -3.14 -7.45
N GLN A 126 16.45 -2.85 -6.30
CA GLN A 126 17.10 -2.11 -5.22
C GLN A 126 18.11 -2.96 -4.45
N THR A 127 17.81 -4.24 -4.20
CA THR A 127 18.74 -5.15 -3.53
C THR A 127 19.94 -5.47 -4.43
N VAL A 128 19.70 -5.70 -5.73
CA VAL A 128 20.77 -5.92 -6.73
C VAL A 128 21.68 -4.68 -6.85
N ALA A 129 21.11 -3.48 -6.92
CA ALA A 129 21.90 -2.24 -7.01
C ALA A 129 22.84 -2.04 -5.80
N LEU A 130 22.38 -2.34 -4.59
CA LEU A 130 23.23 -2.27 -3.39
C LEU A 130 24.38 -3.30 -3.43
N GLU A 131 24.16 -4.50 -3.98
CA GLU A 131 25.25 -5.47 -4.16
C GLU A 131 26.29 -4.97 -5.17
N ASP A 132 25.83 -4.42 -6.28
CA ASP A 132 26.69 -3.96 -7.36
C ASP A 132 27.52 -2.73 -6.94
N ILE A 133 26.95 -1.85 -6.10
CA ILE A 133 27.68 -0.77 -5.44
C ILE A 133 28.81 -1.36 -4.58
N GLY A 134 28.51 -2.34 -3.71
CA GLY A 134 29.52 -3.00 -2.87
C GLY A 134 30.64 -3.66 -3.69
N LYS A 135 30.30 -4.42 -4.73
CA LYS A 135 31.28 -5.04 -5.64
C LYS A 135 32.17 -4.01 -6.34
N SER A 136 31.58 -2.88 -6.77
CA SER A 136 32.33 -1.79 -7.40
C SER A 136 33.31 -1.14 -6.41
N LEU A 137 32.89 -0.90 -5.17
CA LEU A 137 33.76 -0.35 -4.12
C LEU A 137 34.92 -1.29 -3.78
N LEU A 138 34.66 -2.59 -3.62
CA LEU A 138 35.71 -3.59 -3.40
C LEU A 138 36.71 -3.64 -4.57
N THR A 139 36.21 -3.52 -5.81
CA THR A 139 37.06 -3.44 -7.00
C THR A 139 37.95 -2.19 -6.97
N LEU A 140 37.40 -1.04 -6.59
CA LEU A 140 38.18 0.20 -6.43
C LEU A 140 39.23 0.07 -5.31
N ILE A 141 38.87 -0.54 -4.18
CA ILE A 141 39.83 -0.79 -3.08
C ILE A 141 41.00 -1.63 -3.58
N HIS A 142 40.72 -2.67 -4.38
CA HIS A 142 41.77 -3.51 -4.95
C HIS A 142 42.66 -2.71 -5.93
N LEU A 143 42.05 -1.96 -6.86
CA LEU A 143 42.79 -1.11 -7.81
C LEU A 143 43.66 -0.06 -7.10
N GLY A 144 43.19 0.49 -5.98
CA GLY A 144 43.92 1.49 -5.19
C GLY A 144 45.10 0.98 -4.39
N ARG A 145 45.24 -0.35 -4.25
CA ARG A 145 46.38 -0.99 -3.58
C ARG A 145 47.49 -1.35 -4.56
N SER A 146 47.21 -1.37 -5.86
CA SER A 146 48.19 -1.69 -6.89
C SER A 146 49.19 -0.56 -7.09
N ASN A 147 50.49 -0.90 -7.22
CA ASN A 147 51.55 0.08 -7.50
C ASN A 147 51.49 0.64 -8.92
N ASP A 148 50.83 -0.06 -9.86
CA ASP A 148 50.54 0.40 -11.21
C ASP A 148 49.02 0.29 -11.48
N PRO A 149 48.24 1.31 -11.07
CA PRO A 149 46.79 1.25 -11.16
C PRO A 149 46.32 1.43 -12.61
N ASP A 150 45.54 0.46 -13.10
CA ASP A 150 44.85 0.57 -14.39
C ASP A 150 43.78 1.67 -14.34
N VAL A 151 44.16 2.85 -14.83
CA VAL A 151 43.29 4.05 -14.87
C VAL A 151 42.06 3.82 -15.78
N ALA A 152 42.13 2.93 -16.77
CA ALA A 152 40.99 2.59 -17.62
C ALA A 152 39.91 1.89 -16.82
N LYS A 153 40.32 0.81 -16.16
CA LYS A 153 39.44 0.00 -15.34
C LYS A 153 38.91 0.80 -14.14
N MET A 154 39.72 1.69 -13.58
CA MET A 154 39.31 2.60 -12.52
C MET A 154 38.20 3.55 -12.98
N TYR A 155 38.35 4.18 -14.14
CA TYR A 155 37.32 5.03 -14.73
C TYR A 155 36.02 4.26 -14.98
N GLU A 156 36.10 3.08 -15.60
CA GLU A 156 34.93 2.24 -15.89
C GLU A 156 34.19 1.84 -14.60
N THR A 157 34.95 1.45 -13.57
CA THR A 157 34.39 1.05 -12.27
C THR A 157 33.74 2.23 -11.57
N LEU A 158 34.38 3.41 -11.55
CA LEU A 158 33.81 4.63 -10.97
C LEU A 158 32.54 5.08 -11.71
N ASN A 159 32.53 5.03 -13.04
CA ASN A 159 31.37 5.43 -13.84
C ASN A 159 30.18 4.46 -13.67
N GLY A 160 30.47 3.16 -13.65
CA GLY A 160 29.48 2.12 -13.35
C GLY A 160 28.89 2.29 -11.95
N LEU A 161 29.74 2.49 -10.93
CA LEU A 161 29.33 2.79 -9.57
C LEU A 161 28.37 4.00 -9.52
N MET A 162 28.74 5.12 -10.14
CA MET A 162 27.91 6.33 -10.13
C MET A 162 26.59 6.14 -10.85
N THR A 163 26.55 5.36 -11.93
CA THR A 163 25.32 5.06 -12.68
C THR A 163 24.35 4.23 -11.84
N VAL A 164 24.84 3.15 -11.22
CA VAL A 164 24.02 2.30 -10.33
C VAL A 164 23.53 3.09 -9.13
N PHE A 165 24.42 3.88 -8.50
CA PHE A 165 24.07 4.74 -7.37
C PHE A 165 22.99 5.77 -7.72
N ASN A 166 23.15 6.50 -8.81
CA ASN A 166 22.19 7.54 -9.21
C ASN A 166 20.81 6.95 -9.50
N ASN A 167 20.74 5.83 -10.23
CA ASN A 167 19.48 5.14 -10.50
C ASN A 167 18.80 4.66 -9.20
N MET A 168 19.58 4.13 -8.26
CA MET A 168 19.07 3.73 -6.95
C MET A 168 18.53 4.94 -6.17
N ALA A 169 19.29 6.05 -6.11
CA ALA A 169 18.92 7.25 -5.37
C ALA A 169 17.66 7.92 -5.95
N GLU A 170 17.53 8.00 -7.27
CA GLU A 170 16.32 8.48 -7.96
C GLU A 170 15.10 7.60 -7.63
N THR A 171 15.27 6.28 -7.74
CA THR A 171 14.20 5.32 -7.45
C THR A 171 13.73 5.42 -6.00
N ALA A 172 14.67 5.54 -5.05
CA ALA A 172 14.36 5.72 -3.64
C ALA A 172 13.62 7.04 -3.36
N ARG A 173 14.00 8.14 -4.04
CA ARG A 173 13.33 9.44 -3.89
C ARG A 173 11.91 9.42 -4.45
N ALA A 174 11.73 8.85 -5.64
CA ALA A 174 10.42 8.69 -6.28
C ALA A 174 9.49 7.82 -5.43
N PHE A 175 10.03 6.74 -4.84
CA PHE A 175 9.30 5.89 -3.91
C PHE A 175 8.81 6.67 -2.68
N MET A 176 9.68 7.40 -2.00
CA MET A 176 9.27 8.18 -0.81
C MET A 176 8.23 9.26 -1.14
N ALA A 177 8.35 9.90 -2.31
CA ALA A 177 7.33 10.83 -2.78
C ALA A 177 6.00 10.13 -3.09
N GLY A 178 6.03 8.87 -3.54
CA GLY A 178 4.86 8.02 -3.76
C GLY A 178 4.17 7.62 -2.46
N VAL A 179 4.93 7.20 -1.44
CA VAL A 179 4.41 6.82 -0.11
C VAL A 179 3.64 7.97 0.53
N LEU A 180 4.16 9.19 0.46
CA LEU A 180 3.52 10.39 1.02
C LEU A 180 2.24 10.79 0.26
N ARG A 181 2.15 10.51 -1.06
CA ARG A 181 0.96 10.79 -1.88
C ARG A 181 -0.09 9.70 -1.83
N GLY A 182 0.29 8.45 -1.60
CA GLY A 182 -0.64 7.32 -1.42
C GLY A 182 -1.52 7.43 -0.17
N VAL A 183 -1.16 8.30 0.78
CA VAL A 183 -2.00 8.69 1.92
C VAL A 183 -3.24 9.48 1.48
N ASP A 184 -3.23 10.07 0.28
CA ASP A 184 -4.29 10.96 -0.22
C ASP A 184 -5.27 10.26 -1.19
N LEU A 185 -5.23 8.93 -1.28
CA LEU A 185 -6.13 8.15 -2.13
C LEU A 185 -7.53 8.08 -1.49
N GLN A 186 -8.43 8.90 -2.06
CA GLN A 186 -9.86 8.97 -1.75
C GLN A 186 -10.64 7.73 -2.26
N ASP A 187 -11.75 7.45 -1.58
CA ASP A 187 -12.91 6.65 -2.01
C ASP A 187 -12.72 5.18 -2.44
N GLY A 188 -11.76 4.46 -1.84
CA GLY A 188 -11.67 2.99 -1.93
C GLY A 188 -12.05 2.28 -0.62
N ASP A 189 -12.81 1.19 -0.70
CA ASP A 189 -13.35 0.38 0.41
C ASP A 189 -12.26 -0.42 1.20
N VAL A 190 -12.52 -0.64 2.49
CA VAL A 190 -11.57 -0.78 3.61
C VAL A 190 -10.61 -1.94 3.45
N ASP A 191 -11.07 -3.08 2.92
CA ASP A 191 -10.31 -4.32 2.79
C ASP A 191 -9.26 -4.32 1.66
N ALA A 192 -9.53 -3.57 0.61
CA ALA A 192 -8.59 -3.35 -0.49
C ALA A 192 -7.45 -2.44 -0.09
N VAL A 193 -7.81 -1.38 0.64
CA VAL A 193 -6.82 -0.54 1.25
C VAL A 193 -6.06 -1.41 2.25
N LEU A 194 -6.67 -2.33 3.02
CA LEU A 194 -5.96 -3.25 3.94
C LEU A 194 -4.98 -4.22 3.26
N ASN A 195 -5.33 -4.84 2.13
CA ASN A 195 -4.41 -5.72 1.40
C ASN A 195 -3.28 -4.96 0.69
N TYR A 196 -3.60 -3.78 0.12
CA TYR A 196 -2.59 -2.84 -0.39
C TYR A 196 -1.67 -2.35 0.75
N LYS A 197 -2.23 -2.07 1.93
CA LYS A 197 -1.52 -1.67 3.16
C LYS A 197 -0.55 -2.75 3.61
N GLN A 198 -0.97 -4.01 3.67
CA GLN A 198 -0.11 -5.11 4.11
C GLN A 198 1.09 -5.25 3.17
N ARG A 199 0.86 -5.27 1.85
CA ARG A 199 1.93 -5.37 0.84
C ARG A 199 2.86 -4.17 0.84
N LEU A 200 2.33 -2.95 1.02
CA LEU A 200 3.15 -1.73 1.11
C LEU A 200 4.00 -1.71 2.38
N ILE A 201 3.44 -2.10 3.53
CA ILE A 201 4.18 -2.18 4.80
C ILE A 201 5.24 -3.28 4.74
N GLU A 202 4.91 -4.47 4.20
CA GLU A 202 5.85 -5.58 3.99
C GLU A 202 7.01 -5.13 3.10
N TYR A 203 6.70 -4.45 1.98
CA TYR A 203 7.69 -3.89 1.08
C TYR A 203 8.59 -2.86 1.77
N ILE A 204 8.01 -1.90 2.51
CA ILE A 204 8.78 -0.89 3.26
C ILE A 204 9.70 -1.59 4.27
N ARG A 205 9.22 -2.63 4.96
CA ARG A 205 10.02 -3.40 5.94
C ARG A 205 11.17 -4.14 5.26
N GLN A 206 10.91 -4.82 4.15
CA GLN A 206 11.93 -5.55 3.40
C GLN A 206 12.98 -4.59 2.81
N PHE A 207 12.55 -3.53 2.14
CA PHE A 207 13.43 -2.48 1.61
C PHE A 207 14.32 -1.86 2.71
N VAL A 208 13.73 -1.48 3.84
CA VAL A 208 14.47 -0.92 4.97
C VAL A 208 15.44 -1.95 5.56
N GLY A 209 15.06 -3.23 5.60
CA GLY A 209 15.93 -4.32 6.05
C GLY A 209 17.16 -4.51 5.16
N ASP A 210 16.94 -4.58 3.84
CA ASP A 210 17.99 -4.72 2.84
C ASP A 210 18.92 -3.50 2.81
N LEU A 211 18.33 -2.30 2.93
CA LEU A 211 19.10 -1.06 3.00
C LEU A 211 20.00 -1.05 4.25
N VAL A 212 19.48 -1.42 5.43
CA VAL A 212 20.24 -1.42 6.68
C VAL A 212 21.36 -2.45 6.68
N SER A 213 21.11 -3.65 6.17
CA SER A 213 22.10 -4.72 6.19
C SER A 213 23.31 -4.39 5.29
N ARG A 214 23.08 -3.71 4.17
CA ARG A 214 24.13 -3.39 3.18
C ARG A 214 24.74 -2.01 3.36
N SER A 215 24.00 -1.04 3.89
CA SER A 215 24.54 0.32 4.08
C SER A 215 25.74 0.36 5.01
N GLY A 216 25.78 -0.50 6.04
CA GLY A 216 26.92 -0.59 6.97
C GLY A 216 28.21 -0.99 6.26
N VAL A 217 28.18 -2.09 5.51
CA VAL A 217 29.33 -2.59 4.73
C VAL A 217 29.77 -1.58 3.67
N ILE A 218 28.82 -0.99 2.94
CA ILE A 218 29.11 0.04 1.93
C ILE A 218 29.79 1.26 2.58
N SER A 219 29.35 1.69 3.76
CA SER A 219 29.98 2.79 4.51
C SER A 219 31.40 2.45 4.94
N GLU A 220 31.66 1.22 5.37
CA GLU A 220 33.02 0.74 5.69
C GLU A 220 33.93 0.77 4.45
N ASP A 221 33.43 0.28 3.30
CA ASP A 221 34.18 0.27 2.05
C ASP A 221 34.48 1.70 1.53
N ILE A 222 33.51 2.63 1.65
CA ILE A 222 33.71 4.04 1.31
C ILE A 222 34.78 4.67 2.21
N ASN A 223 34.76 4.39 3.52
CA ASN A 223 35.77 4.89 4.45
C ASN A 223 37.16 4.29 4.17
N ALA A 224 37.24 3.02 3.78
CA ALA A 224 38.49 2.38 3.39
C ALA A 224 39.15 3.04 2.17
N LEU A 225 38.36 3.66 1.29
CA LEU A 225 38.85 4.40 0.12
C LEU A 225 39.32 5.83 0.42
N GLN A 226 39.02 6.38 1.60
CA GLN A 226 39.20 7.80 1.91
C GLN A 226 40.64 8.31 1.68
N LEU A 227 41.66 7.50 1.95
CA LEU A 227 43.08 7.89 1.77
C LEU A 227 43.61 7.72 0.34
N ARG A 228 42.79 7.22 -0.58
CA ARG A 228 43.20 6.88 -1.96
C ARG A 228 42.32 7.51 -3.01
N ILE A 229 41.08 7.84 -2.66
CA ILE A 229 40.10 8.32 -3.63
C ILE A 229 40.55 9.59 -4.34
N ASP A 230 41.15 10.56 -3.65
CA ASP A 230 41.58 11.82 -4.29
C ASP A 230 42.58 11.57 -5.43
N ALA A 231 43.56 10.69 -5.20
CA ALA A 231 44.53 10.31 -6.22
C ALA A 231 43.88 9.55 -7.39
N MET A 232 42.88 8.71 -7.10
CA MET A 232 42.09 8.02 -8.12
C MET A 232 41.32 9.00 -9.00
N LEU A 233 40.57 9.93 -8.39
CA LEU A 233 39.78 10.92 -9.12
C LEU A 233 40.68 11.82 -9.98
N GLN A 234 41.86 12.23 -9.46
CA GLN A 234 42.85 12.97 -10.24
C GLN A 234 43.34 12.17 -11.45
N SER A 235 43.64 10.88 -11.29
CA SER A 235 44.10 10.04 -12.40
C SER A 235 43.04 9.88 -13.50
N VAL A 236 41.78 9.72 -13.10
CA VAL A 236 40.63 9.58 -14.00
C VAL A 236 40.30 10.90 -14.69
N ALA A 237 40.31 12.01 -13.97
CA ALA A 237 40.12 13.34 -14.54
C ALA A 237 41.20 13.66 -15.59
N ARG A 238 42.48 13.36 -15.30
CA ARG A 238 43.58 13.52 -16.27
C ARG A 238 43.37 12.68 -17.52
N ARG A 239 42.89 11.44 -17.38
CA ARG A 239 42.58 10.56 -18.52
C ARG A 239 41.49 11.17 -19.41
N GLN A 240 40.40 11.66 -18.83
CA GLN A 240 39.29 12.23 -19.60
C GLN A 240 39.66 13.55 -20.29
N ALA A 241 40.46 14.38 -19.62
CA ALA A 241 40.93 15.65 -20.19
C ALA A 241 41.88 15.47 -21.39
N ARG A 242 42.39 14.27 -21.68
CA ARG A 242 43.26 14.01 -22.86
C ARG A 242 42.57 14.27 -24.20
N ASN A 243 41.25 14.26 -24.23
CA ASN A 243 40.47 14.54 -25.44
C ASN A 243 40.13 16.03 -25.60
N ALA A 244 40.63 16.89 -24.72
CA ALA A 244 40.38 18.33 -24.79
C ALA A 244 41.10 18.98 -25.99
N PRO A 245 40.56 20.10 -26.51
CA PRO A 245 41.26 20.90 -27.51
C PRO A 245 42.64 21.38 -27.00
N PRO A 246 43.64 21.54 -27.89
CA PRO A 246 44.94 22.09 -27.51
C PRO A 246 44.81 23.47 -26.86
N GLY A 247 45.37 23.63 -25.65
CA GLY A 247 45.30 24.87 -24.86
C GLY A 247 44.16 24.92 -23.82
N GLU A 248 43.26 23.93 -23.81
CA GLU A 248 42.14 23.82 -22.85
C GLU A 248 42.32 22.66 -21.85
N GLU A 249 43.44 21.92 -21.92
CA GLU A 249 43.62 20.66 -21.17
C GLU A 249 43.55 20.85 -19.65
N GLN A 250 44.10 21.95 -19.15
CA GLN A 250 44.08 22.27 -17.72
C GLN A 250 42.65 22.60 -17.23
N ALA A 251 41.91 23.38 -18.01
CA ALA A 251 40.52 23.73 -17.69
C ALA A 251 39.61 22.49 -17.75
N ALA A 252 39.80 21.63 -18.75
CA ALA A 252 39.08 20.36 -18.87
C ALA A 252 39.39 19.41 -17.70
N TYR A 253 40.65 19.30 -17.29
CA TYR A 253 41.05 18.52 -16.12
C TYR A 253 40.39 19.01 -14.83
N GLU A 254 40.39 20.32 -14.58
CA GLU A 254 39.79 20.92 -13.38
C GLU A 254 38.26 20.71 -13.35
N ALA A 255 37.59 20.84 -14.50
CA ALA A 255 36.16 20.59 -14.62
C ALA A 255 35.81 19.12 -14.34
N GLU A 256 36.56 18.17 -14.91
CA GLU A 256 36.37 16.73 -14.68
C GLU A 256 36.65 16.36 -13.21
N LEU A 257 37.72 16.87 -12.63
CA LEU A 257 38.06 16.59 -11.23
C LEU A 257 36.97 17.11 -10.29
N LYS A 258 36.46 18.32 -10.53
CA LYS A 258 35.36 18.89 -9.75
C LYS A 258 34.09 18.03 -9.87
N MET A 259 33.73 17.62 -11.08
CA MET A 259 32.56 16.75 -11.29
C MET A 259 32.69 15.42 -10.54
N TRP A 260 33.89 14.81 -10.57
CA TRP A 260 34.14 13.56 -9.87
C TRP A 260 34.12 13.71 -8.35
N ASP A 261 34.66 14.81 -7.83
CA ASP A 261 34.62 15.14 -6.40
C ASP A 261 33.17 15.33 -5.92
N GLU A 262 32.36 16.11 -6.65
CA GLU A 262 30.94 16.30 -6.35
C GLU A 262 30.16 14.97 -6.33
N ARG A 263 30.40 14.10 -7.32
CA ARG A 263 29.78 12.76 -7.39
C ARG A 263 30.20 11.87 -6.21
N TRP A 264 31.48 11.84 -5.88
CA TRP A 264 32.00 11.06 -4.76
C TRP A 264 31.47 11.57 -3.42
N GLN A 265 31.44 12.89 -3.23
CA GLN A 265 30.84 13.51 -2.05
C GLN A 265 29.35 13.16 -1.94
N GLY A 266 28.61 13.17 -3.06
CA GLY A 266 27.22 12.72 -3.10
C GLY A 266 27.04 11.28 -2.60
N LEU A 267 27.88 10.35 -3.08
CA LEU A 267 27.88 8.95 -2.61
C LEU A 267 28.19 8.87 -1.11
N ARG A 268 29.22 9.57 -0.63
CA ARG A 268 29.63 9.59 0.77
C ARG A 268 28.55 10.17 1.67
N MET A 269 27.95 11.29 1.30
CA MET A 269 26.83 11.91 2.02
C MET A 269 25.62 10.97 2.11
N TRP A 270 25.43 10.13 1.10
CA TRP A 270 24.30 9.20 1.08
C TRP A 270 24.47 8.05 2.08
N PHE A 271 25.64 7.43 2.13
CA PHE A 271 25.91 6.23 2.96
C PHE A 271 26.54 6.54 4.32
N VAL A 272 27.56 7.41 4.34
CA VAL A 272 28.36 7.72 5.55
C VAL A 272 27.81 8.94 6.28
N GLY A 273 27.33 9.95 5.54
CA GLY A 273 26.85 11.21 6.11
C GLY A 273 27.91 12.32 6.10
N GLY A 274 27.56 13.44 6.73
CA GLY A 274 28.37 14.66 6.69
C GLY A 274 29.49 14.68 7.73
N SER A 275 30.54 15.45 7.44
CA SER A 275 31.73 15.61 8.29
C SER A 275 31.44 16.08 9.72
N ASN A 276 30.29 16.74 9.92
CA ASN A 276 29.87 17.32 11.21
C ASN A 276 28.96 16.39 12.03
N GLY A 277 28.96 15.09 11.74
CA GLY A 277 28.07 14.12 12.40
C GLY A 277 26.62 14.19 11.90
N GLU A 278 26.40 14.78 10.73
CA GLU A 278 25.11 14.78 10.07
C GLU A 278 24.74 13.35 9.63
N ARG A 279 23.51 12.92 9.94
CA ARG A 279 23.01 11.60 9.55
C ARG A 279 23.05 11.41 8.04
N SER A 280 23.46 10.23 7.60
CA SER A 280 23.49 9.89 6.18
C SER A 280 22.10 9.89 5.56
N GLN A 281 22.00 10.11 4.25
CA GLN A 281 20.69 10.09 3.57
C GLN A 281 20.02 8.71 3.69
N SER A 282 20.80 7.63 3.71
CA SER A 282 20.30 6.27 3.94
C SER A 282 19.66 6.11 5.33
N GLU A 283 20.27 6.68 6.37
CA GLU A 283 19.71 6.70 7.73
C GLU A 283 18.45 7.56 7.82
N GLN A 284 18.45 8.72 7.16
CA GLN A 284 17.28 9.61 7.10
C GLN A 284 16.13 8.92 6.35
N LEU A 285 16.42 8.28 5.22
CA LEU A 285 15.47 7.52 4.42
C LEU A 285 14.86 6.37 5.24
N ARG A 286 15.70 5.59 5.93
CA ARG A 286 15.28 4.56 6.87
C ARG A 286 14.37 5.11 7.97
N SER A 287 14.76 6.22 8.60
CA SER A 287 13.99 6.85 9.66
C SER A 287 12.63 7.32 9.15
N ARG A 288 12.58 7.94 7.98
CA ARG A 288 11.33 8.39 7.33
C ARG A 288 10.45 7.21 6.94
N ALA A 289 11.03 6.16 6.36
CA ALA A 289 10.29 4.95 5.98
C ALA A 289 9.70 4.25 7.21
N ARG A 290 10.44 4.14 8.31
CA ARG A 290 9.93 3.60 9.59
C ARG A 290 8.85 4.48 10.21
N ALA A 291 9.03 5.80 10.18
CA ALA A 291 8.04 6.75 10.70
C ALA A 291 6.78 6.84 9.81
N ALA A 292 6.90 6.55 8.52
CA ALA A 292 5.76 6.49 7.60
C ALA A 292 4.81 5.35 7.94
N ILE A 293 5.29 4.23 8.52
CA ILE A 293 4.43 3.09 8.87
C ILE A 293 3.34 3.50 9.89
N PRO A 294 3.67 4.07 11.08
CA PRO A 294 2.64 4.57 12.00
C PRO A 294 1.78 5.68 11.40
N GLN A 295 2.35 6.61 10.63
CA GLN A 295 1.60 7.71 10.04
C GLN A 295 0.57 7.23 9.00
N LEU A 296 0.94 6.25 8.18
CA LEU A 296 0.02 5.53 7.30
C LEU A 296 -1.10 4.90 8.13
N LEU A 297 -0.77 4.17 9.20
CA LEU A 297 -1.77 3.55 10.08
C LEU A 297 -2.71 4.58 10.72
N THR A 298 -2.20 5.70 11.23
CA THR A 298 -3.01 6.76 11.87
C THR A 298 -3.89 7.49 10.86
N ALA A 299 -3.36 7.86 9.69
CA ALA A 299 -4.17 8.47 8.62
C ALA A 299 -5.29 7.53 8.19
N ILE A 300 -5.02 6.23 8.16
CA ILE A 300 -6.00 5.19 7.84
C ILE A 300 -7.05 5.03 8.94
N ILE A 301 -6.68 5.07 10.22
CA ILE A 301 -7.62 5.08 11.33
C ILE A 301 -8.51 6.32 11.24
N ALA A 302 -7.95 7.51 10.98
CA ALA A 302 -8.72 8.73 10.83
C ALA A 302 -9.68 8.70 9.63
N ILE A 303 -9.28 8.07 8.51
CA ILE A 303 -10.16 7.85 7.36
C ILE A 303 -11.27 6.85 7.71
N ASN A 304 -10.94 5.78 8.43
CA ASN A 304 -11.91 4.79 8.88
C ASN A 304 -12.90 5.39 9.87
N GLU A 305 -12.45 6.21 10.83
CA GLU A 305 -13.30 6.94 11.77
C GLU A 305 -14.18 7.97 11.06
N ARG A 306 -13.68 8.66 10.03
CA ARG A 306 -14.51 9.56 9.20
C ARG A 306 -15.61 8.81 8.45
N ARG A 307 -15.35 7.56 8.04
CA ARG A 307 -16.35 6.69 7.39
C ARG A 307 -17.32 6.08 8.41
N SER A 308 -16.80 5.48 9.47
CA SER A 308 -17.56 4.83 10.55
C SER A 308 -18.32 5.83 11.44
N GLY A 309 -17.92 7.11 11.43
CA GLY A 309 -18.63 8.21 12.07
C GLY A 309 -19.92 8.63 11.36
N ARG A 310 -20.20 8.07 10.17
CA ARG A 310 -21.56 7.98 9.66
C ARG A 310 -22.14 6.65 10.13
N SER A 311 -22.92 6.66 11.21
CA SER A 311 -23.89 5.58 11.40
C SER A 311 -24.67 5.47 10.09
N ASP A 312 -24.77 4.28 9.51
CA ASP A 312 -25.61 4.08 8.33
C ASP A 312 -27.05 4.22 8.81
N ARG A 313 -27.52 5.46 8.86
CA ARG A 313 -28.87 5.81 9.29
C ARG A 313 -29.90 5.01 8.50
N SER A 314 -29.59 4.61 7.26
CA SER A 314 -30.48 3.78 6.46
C SER A 314 -30.56 2.35 7.02
N ALA A 315 -29.45 1.75 7.44
CA ALA A 315 -29.43 0.45 8.10
C ALA A 315 -30.07 0.52 9.51
N ASP A 316 -29.80 1.60 10.24
CA ASP A 316 -30.39 1.84 11.56
C ASP A 316 -31.92 2.01 11.46
N PHE A 317 -32.42 2.81 10.51
CA PHE A 317 -33.86 2.97 10.27
C PHE A 317 -34.51 1.69 9.73
N LYS A 318 -33.81 0.90 8.91
CA LYS A 318 -34.31 -0.42 8.47
C LYS A 318 -34.41 -1.41 9.62
N SER A 319 -33.44 -1.42 10.53
CA SER A 319 -33.46 -2.28 11.72
C SER A 319 -34.58 -1.86 12.66
N LEU A 320 -34.74 -0.55 12.87
CA LEU A 320 -35.85 0.01 13.64
C LEU A 320 -37.21 -0.32 13.02
N ALA A 321 -37.34 -0.25 11.69
CA ALA A 321 -38.56 -0.63 10.99
C ALA A 321 -38.92 -2.12 11.17
N HIS A 322 -37.92 -3.02 11.18
CA HIS A 322 -38.15 -4.44 11.50
C HIS A 322 -38.65 -4.62 12.93
N TRP A 323 -38.07 -3.90 13.90
CA TRP A 323 -38.55 -3.97 15.29
C TRP A 323 -39.98 -3.44 15.47
N PHE A 324 -40.40 -2.45 14.66
CA PHE A 324 -41.80 -2.01 14.63
C PHE A 324 -42.74 -3.05 14.03
N LEU A 325 -42.28 -3.83 13.04
CA LEU A 325 -43.05 -4.92 12.43
C LEU A 325 -43.22 -6.12 13.37
N ASP A 326 -42.25 -6.34 14.25
CA ASP A 326 -42.24 -7.45 15.22
C ASP A 326 -42.99 -7.14 16.53
N CYS A 327 -43.59 -5.95 16.66
CA CYS A 327 -44.38 -5.60 17.85
C CYS A 327 -45.76 -6.29 17.82
N ASP A 328 -46.13 -6.94 18.92
CA ASP A 328 -47.40 -7.67 19.07
C ASP A 328 -48.65 -6.74 19.14
N GLY A 329 -48.45 -5.43 19.28
CA GLY A 329 -49.51 -4.43 19.26
C GLY A 329 -49.04 -2.99 19.48
N ASP A 330 -50.00 -2.05 19.40
CA ASP A 330 -49.75 -0.60 19.47
C ASP A 330 -49.04 -0.15 20.77
N GLU A 331 -49.25 -0.85 21.88
CA GLU A 331 -48.61 -0.47 23.15
C GLU A 331 -47.08 -0.67 23.09
N ASP A 332 -46.62 -1.78 22.51
CA ASP A 332 -45.20 -2.09 22.36
C ASP A 332 -44.55 -1.24 21.26
N ALA A 333 -45.29 -0.95 20.18
CA ALA A 333 -44.87 0.01 19.17
C ALA A 333 -44.66 1.42 19.78
N HIS A 334 -45.55 1.88 20.67
CA HIS A 334 -45.38 3.15 21.37
C HIS A 334 -44.18 3.14 22.34
N ARG A 335 -43.91 2.02 23.02
CA ARG A 335 -42.72 1.85 23.89
C ARG A 335 -41.43 1.88 23.07
N LEU A 336 -41.40 1.19 21.93
CA LEU A 336 -40.28 1.20 20.99
C LEU A 336 -40.06 2.58 20.38
N ALA A 337 -41.13 3.27 19.97
CA ALA A 337 -41.06 4.65 19.47
C ALA A 337 -40.46 5.59 20.52
N ARG A 338 -40.86 5.44 21.78
CA ARG A 338 -40.28 6.20 22.88
C ARG A 338 -38.81 5.84 23.08
N ALA A 339 -38.41 4.58 23.04
CA ALA A 339 -37.01 4.19 23.19
C ALA A 339 -36.11 4.69 22.03
N ALA A 340 -36.60 4.64 20.80
CA ALA A 340 -35.85 4.99 19.60
C ALA A 340 -35.79 6.51 19.34
N PHE A 341 -36.87 7.24 19.65
CA PHE A 341 -37.00 8.66 19.31
C PHE A 341 -37.08 9.61 20.51
N ALA A 342 -37.32 9.12 21.73
CA ALA A 342 -37.23 9.96 22.92
C ALA A 342 -35.75 10.21 23.25
N LEU A 343 -35.17 11.14 22.50
CA LEU A 343 -33.89 11.74 22.78
C LEU A 343 -33.96 12.44 24.13
N ASN A 344 -33.55 11.75 25.19
CA ASN A 344 -32.81 12.46 26.22
C ASN A 344 -31.57 13.04 25.51
N PRO A 345 -31.29 14.34 25.62
CA PRO A 345 -30.18 14.95 24.90
C PRO A 345 -28.88 14.25 25.33
N ALA A 346 -28.28 13.50 24.40
CA ALA A 346 -26.90 13.05 24.54
C ALA A 346 -26.02 14.30 24.47
N ARG A 347 -25.59 14.80 25.63
CA ARG A 347 -24.59 15.85 25.70
C ARG A 347 -23.23 15.20 25.54
N HIS A 348 -22.64 15.32 24.37
CA HIS A 348 -21.25 14.95 24.17
C HIS A 348 -20.37 15.85 25.05
N TYR A 349 -19.66 15.24 26.00
CA TYR A 349 -18.65 15.91 26.80
C TYR A 349 -17.31 15.76 26.07
N ALA A 350 -16.88 16.82 25.40
CA ALA A 350 -15.58 16.89 24.74
C ALA A 350 -14.64 17.74 25.61
N GLU A 351 -13.82 17.08 26.43
CA GLU A 351 -12.74 17.72 27.16
C GLU A 351 -11.40 17.15 26.68
N ASN A 352 -10.46 18.05 26.39
CA ASN A 352 -9.11 17.67 26.01
C ASN A 352 -8.36 17.32 27.30
N THR A 353 -8.57 16.10 27.79
CA THR A 353 -7.83 15.61 28.94
C THR A 353 -6.37 15.49 28.53
N ALA A 354 -5.48 16.20 29.23
CA ALA A 354 -4.04 15.95 29.09
C ALA A 354 -3.85 14.46 29.36
N ALA A 355 -3.31 13.72 28.39
CA ALA A 355 -3.08 12.29 28.53
C ALA A 355 -2.23 12.07 29.78
N ALA A 356 -2.86 11.65 30.86
CA ALA A 356 -2.11 11.06 31.96
C ALA A 356 -1.43 9.82 31.38
N ASP A 357 -0.13 9.67 31.60
CA ASP A 357 0.64 8.48 31.19
C ASP A 357 0.12 7.26 31.98
N VAL A 358 -1.02 6.71 31.55
CA VAL A 358 -1.56 5.48 32.11
C VAL A 358 -0.86 4.33 31.41
N THR A 359 0.12 3.76 32.09
CA THR A 359 0.80 2.55 31.59
C THR A 359 -0.21 1.38 31.51
N GLY A 360 -0.11 0.56 30.47
CA GLY A 360 -1.02 -0.58 30.21
C GLY A 360 -0.97 -1.72 31.24
N VAL A 361 -0.24 -1.54 32.34
CA VAL A 361 -0.08 -2.50 33.44
C VAL A 361 -1.16 -2.32 34.51
N ILE A 362 -1.86 -1.18 34.53
CA ILE A 362 -2.88 -0.88 35.54
C ILE A 362 -4.27 -1.33 35.03
N PRO A 363 -4.98 -2.23 35.76
CA PRO A 363 -6.37 -2.55 35.45
C PRO A 363 -7.24 -1.30 35.47
N TRP A 364 -8.14 -1.17 34.50
CA TRP A 364 -8.94 0.05 34.26
C TRP A 364 -9.66 0.61 35.51
N HIS A 365 -10.14 -0.26 36.41
CA HIS A 365 -10.83 0.14 37.64
C HIS A 365 -9.91 0.75 38.71
N LYS A 366 -8.57 0.66 38.54
CA LYS A 366 -7.54 1.26 39.39
C LYS A 366 -6.79 2.41 38.71
N ALA A 367 -7.13 2.72 37.46
CA ALA A 367 -6.54 3.85 36.75
C ALA A 367 -7.07 5.18 37.32
N PRO A 368 -6.33 6.30 37.16
CA PRO A 368 -6.79 7.61 37.58
C PRO A 368 -8.15 7.95 36.96
N SER A 369 -9.14 8.29 37.80
CA SER A 369 -10.46 8.68 37.34
C SER A 369 -10.44 10.10 36.75
N ILE A 370 -11.08 10.27 35.61
CA ILE A 370 -11.38 11.61 35.08
C ILE A 370 -12.59 12.15 35.85
N VAL A 371 -12.42 13.29 36.53
CA VAL A 371 -13.51 13.96 37.23
C VAL A 371 -14.35 14.69 36.20
N VAL A 372 -15.53 14.16 35.88
CA VAL A 372 -16.50 14.85 35.03
C VAL A 372 -17.31 15.81 35.90
N PRO A 373 -17.22 17.15 35.69
CA PRO A 373 -18.00 18.10 36.45
C PRO A 373 -19.49 17.95 36.09
N LEU A 374 -20.26 17.40 37.02
CA LEU A 374 -21.71 17.31 36.92
C LEU A 374 -22.31 18.71 37.08
N ARG A 375 -22.77 19.32 35.97
CA ARG A 375 -23.66 20.49 36.06
C ARG A 375 -25.10 20.02 36.19
N LEU A 376 -25.61 20.04 37.43
CA LEU A 376 -27.03 19.88 37.70
C LEU A 376 -27.82 20.97 36.97
N ARG A 377 -28.91 20.59 36.31
CA ARG A 377 -29.90 21.54 35.78
C ARG A 377 -30.59 22.18 36.97
N GLU A 378 -30.38 23.48 37.20
CA GLU A 378 -31.35 24.28 37.93
C GLU A 378 -32.57 24.48 37.01
N THR A 379 -33.58 23.62 37.15
CA THR A 379 -34.92 23.94 36.65
C THR A 379 -35.55 24.91 37.63
N THR A 380 -35.40 26.21 37.39
CA THR A 380 -36.27 27.23 37.97
C THR A 380 -37.67 27.04 37.41
N PHE A 381 -38.55 26.40 38.18
CA PHE A 381 -39.98 26.52 37.98
C PHE A 381 -40.40 27.94 38.41
N PRO A 382 -41.08 28.74 37.57
CA PRO A 382 -41.78 29.91 38.07
C PRO A 382 -42.94 29.38 38.93
N SER A 383 -42.78 29.45 40.25
CA SER A 383 -43.88 29.32 41.20
C SER A 383 -44.95 30.35 40.84
N GLY A 384 -46.17 29.87 40.64
CA GLY A 384 -47.28 30.64 40.10
C GLY A 384 -47.60 31.92 40.88
N ARG A 385 -48.27 32.83 40.16
CA ARG A 385 -49.27 33.71 40.76
C ARG A 385 -50.63 33.34 40.16
N ARG A 386 -51.59 33.23 41.08
CA ARG A 386 -53.03 33.14 40.86
C ARG A 386 -53.53 34.28 40.00
#